data_AF-X1QCR6-F1
#
_entry.id   AF-X1QCR6-F1
#
_cell.length_a   1.000
_cell.length_b   1.000
_cell.length_c   1.000
_cell.angle_alpha   90.00
_cell.angle_beta   90.00
_cell.angle_gamma   90.00
#
_symmetry.space_group_name_H-M   'P 1'
#
loop_
_entity.id
_entity.type
_entity.pdbx_description
1 polymer ?
#
loop_
_entity_poly.entity_id
_entity_poly.type
_entity_poly.pdbx_seq_one_letter_code
_entity_poly.pdbx_strand_id
1 'polypeptide(L)'
;VVMRGAVPITVDQFREQVPLTTYKDYAPYLLKRRMDVLPRKPLLWQYTSGNSAEYPFRWIPVTTRQIEEIQPLLFALLFFSGCSRRKEINFKEGDKILYGMAPPPYATGSMTRAFPHELFEFLPPVDESEAMPFEERIQQGFELALSEGLDLCFAMSSVAVAIGNRFSQRSGNMNIRALLTKPKVLLRLGKGLIKSKLARRPILPRDIWTLKGLIT
;
A
#
# COMPACT_ATOMS: atom_id res chain seq x y z
N VAL A 1 14.07 18.56 -26.52
CA VAL A 1 14.17 19.21 -25.18
C VAL A 1 12.81 19.76 -24.80
N VAL A 2 12.32 19.45 -23.59
CA VAL A 2 10.95 19.78 -23.12
C VAL A 2 10.64 21.28 -23.19
N MET A 3 11.63 22.13 -22.94
CA MET A 3 11.48 23.60 -22.94
C MET A 3 11.72 24.26 -24.32
N ARG A 4 11.91 23.48 -25.40
CA ARG A 4 12.17 24.00 -26.77
C ARG A 4 13.28 25.07 -26.87
N GLY A 5 14.26 25.05 -25.95
CA GLY A 5 15.36 26.03 -25.90
C GLY A 5 15.07 27.30 -25.10
N ALA A 6 13.88 27.44 -24.52
CA ALA A 6 13.55 28.56 -23.64
C ALA A 6 14.12 28.37 -22.22
N VAL A 7 14.42 29.49 -21.55
CA VAL A 7 14.92 29.54 -20.17
C VAL A 7 13.99 30.46 -19.36
N PRO A 8 12.83 29.96 -18.91
CA PRO A 8 11.87 30.77 -18.16
C PRO A 8 12.46 31.20 -16.81
N ILE A 9 12.35 32.49 -16.48
CA ILE A 9 12.83 33.07 -15.22
C ILE A 9 11.71 33.30 -14.20
N THR A 10 10.45 33.13 -14.62
CA THR A 10 9.29 33.16 -13.74
C THR A 10 8.45 31.89 -13.87
N VAL A 11 7.64 31.61 -12.85
CA VAL A 11 6.69 30.48 -12.85
C VAL A 11 5.68 30.62 -13.99
N ASP A 12 5.22 31.83 -14.29
CA ASP A 12 4.23 32.07 -15.34
C ASP A 12 4.83 31.84 -16.73
N GLN A 13 6.05 32.32 -16.99
CA GLN A 13 6.78 32.00 -18.22
C GLN A 13 6.99 30.49 -18.39
N PHE A 14 7.31 29.78 -17.30
CA PHE A 14 7.46 28.32 -17.35
C PHE A 14 6.16 27.63 -17.75
N ARG A 15 5.03 28.04 -17.15
CA ARG A 15 3.70 27.48 -17.43
C ARG A 15 3.25 27.75 -18.87
N GLU A 16 3.55 28.91 -19.42
CA GLU A 16 3.23 29.26 -20.82
C GLU A 16 4.08 28.47 -21.82
N GLN A 17 5.35 28.20 -21.49
CA GLN A 17 6.32 27.61 -22.42
C GLN A 17 6.37 26.07 -22.38
N VAL A 18 6.17 25.47 -21.21
CA VAL A 18 6.31 24.01 -21.04
C VAL A 18 4.95 23.34 -21.22
N PRO A 19 4.74 22.57 -22.31
CA PRO A 19 3.47 21.91 -22.53
C PRO A 19 3.25 20.85 -21.44
N LEU A 20 2.00 20.74 -21.00
CA LEU A 20 1.57 19.61 -20.19
C LEU A 20 1.67 18.34 -21.06
N THR A 21 2.33 17.32 -20.52
CA THR A 21 2.45 16.01 -21.17
C THR A 21 1.55 15.00 -20.49
N THR A 22 1.11 14.02 -21.25
CA THR A 22 0.34 12.86 -20.78
C THR A 22 1.12 11.58 -21.02
N TYR A 23 0.65 10.45 -20.49
CA TYR A 23 1.28 9.15 -20.76
C TYR A 23 1.33 8.82 -22.26
N LYS A 24 0.38 9.32 -23.07
CA LYS A 24 0.33 9.11 -24.53
C LYS A 24 1.62 9.54 -25.22
N ASP A 25 2.20 10.65 -24.78
CA ASP A 25 3.42 11.25 -25.37
C ASP A 25 4.63 10.32 -25.21
N TYR A 26 4.62 9.48 -24.18
CA TYR A 26 5.72 8.56 -23.84
C TYR A 26 5.41 7.10 -24.15
N ALA A 27 4.14 6.74 -24.38
CA ALA A 27 3.66 5.38 -24.58
C ALA A 27 4.45 4.58 -25.65
N PRO A 28 4.83 5.13 -26.82
CA PRO A 28 5.61 4.39 -27.83
C PRO A 28 6.94 3.84 -27.32
N TYR A 29 7.52 4.49 -26.31
CA TYR A 29 8.79 4.11 -25.69
C TYR A 29 8.58 3.27 -24.43
N LEU A 30 7.69 3.73 -23.55
CA LEU A 30 7.50 3.13 -22.22
C LEU A 30 6.80 1.77 -22.27
N LEU A 31 5.79 1.60 -23.14
CA LEU A 31 5.09 0.32 -23.29
C LEU A 31 6.02 -0.79 -23.79
N LYS A 32 7.00 -0.43 -24.62
CA LYS A 32 8.04 -1.34 -25.12
C LYS A 32 9.26 -1.42 -24.19
N ARG A 33 9.25 -0.67 -23.08
CA ARG A 33 10.35 -0.57 -22.11
C ARG A 33 11.70 -0.24 -22.77
N ARG A 34 11.69 0.65 -23.77
CA ARG A 34 12.89 1.04 -24.53
C ARG A 34 13.89 1.74 -23.62
N MET A 35 15.03 1.09 -23.38
CA MET A 35 16.09 1.63 -22.52
C MET A 35 17.01 2.62 -23.23
N ASP A 36 17.09 2.54 -24.56
CA ASP A 36 18.01 3.32 -25.40
C ASP A 36 17.62 4.80 -25.51
N VAL A 37 16.37 5.14 -25.20
CA VAL A 37 15.86 6.52 -25.21
C VAL A 37 15.81 7.13 -23.81
N LEU A 38 16.17 6.38 -22.76
CA LEU A 38 16.12 6.86 -21.40
C LEU A 38 17.36 7.71 -21.07
N PRO A 39 17.20 8.82 -20.34
CA PRO A 39 18.33 9.66 -19.94
C PRO A 39 19.27 8.96 -18.94
N ARG A 40 18.80 7.88 -18.30
CA ARG A 40 19.57 7.08 -17.34
C ARG A 40 19.05 5.64 -17.33
N LYS A 41 19.94 4.68 -17.08
CA LYS A 41 19.58 3.26 -16.91
C LYS A 41 18.63 3.11 -15.69
N PRO A 42 17.48 2.42 -15.84
CA PRO A 42 16.58 2.15 -14.72
C PRO A 42 17.16 1.07 -13.80
N LEU A 43 16.84 1.18 -12.52
CA LEU A 43 16.99 0.12 -11.53
C LEU A 43 15.95 -0.97 -11.76
N LEU A 44 14.68 -0.57 -11.96
CA LEU A 44 13.56 -1.47 -12.21
C LEU A 44 12.51 -0.83 -13.11
N TRP A 45 11.59 -1.66 -13.59
CA TRP A 45 10.39 -1.23 -14.28
C TRP A 45 9.17 -1.55 -13.40
N GLN A 46 8.28 -0.58 -13.24
CA GLN A 46 7.02 -0.76 -12.52
C GLN A 46 5.84 -0.32 -13.37
N TYR A 47 4.61 -0.67 -12.97
CA TYR A 47 3.40 -0.15 -13.62
C TYR A 47 2.24 0.10 -12.65
N THR A 48 1.20 0.73 -13.17
CA THR A 48 -0.14 0.81 -12.56
C THR A 48 -1.21 0.34 -13.56
N SER A 49 -2.37 -0.09 -13.04
CA SER A 49 -3.51 -0.62 -13.82
C SER A 49 -4.62 0.41 -14.08
N GLY A 50 -4.41 1.69 -13.72
CA GLY A 50 -5.48 2.70 -13.58
C GLY A 50 -6.24 3.12 -14.85
N ASN A 51 -5.81 2.71 -16.06
CA ASN A 51 -6.59 2.88 -17.29
C ASN A 51 -6.40 1.68 -18.23
N SER A 52 -6.79 0.49 -17.75
CA SER A 52 -6.65 -0.76 -18.49
C SER A 52 -7.35 -0.77 -19.86
N ALA A 53 -8.37 0.07 -20.05
CA ALA A 53 -9.09 0.24 -21.31
C ALA A 53 -8.21 0.85 -22.41
N GLU A 54 -7.26 1.70 -22.04
CA GLU A 54 -6.35 2.38 -22.98
C GLU A 54 -5.00 1.68 -23.07
N TYR A 55 -4.49 1.18 -21.93
CA TYR A 55 -3.23 0.45 -21.84
C TYR A 55 -3.35 -0.67 -20.81
N PRO A 56 -3.02 -1.93 -21.14
CA PRO A 56 -3.01 -3.02 -20.17
C PRO A 56 -2.16 -2.70 -18.93
N PHE A 57 -1.00 -2.07 -19.14
CA PHE A 57 -0.07 -1.65 -18.09
C PHE A 57 0.61 -0.32 -18.46
N ARG A 58 0.53 0.66 -17.56
CA ARG A 58 1.28 1.93 -17.69
C ARG A 58 2.67 1.78 -17.09
N TRP A 59 3.59 1.24 -17.88
CA TRP A 59 4.99 1.00 -17.51
C TRP A 59 5.77 2.29 -17.31
N ILE A 60 6.60 2.33 -16.27
CA ILE A 60 7.46 3.48 -15.93
C ILE A 60 8.81 2.94 -15.44
N PRO A 61 9.94 3.48 -15.95
CA PRO A 61 11.27 3.17 -15.43
C PRO A 61 11.50 3.89 -14.10
N VAL A 62 12.10 3.20 -13.15
CA VAL A 62 12.50 3.76 -11.86
C VAL A 62 14.00 3.66 -11.72
N THR A 63 14.65 4.77 -11.43
CA THR A 63 16.09 4.87 -11.16
C THR A 63 16.38 4.71 -9.67
N THR A 64 17.63 4.37 -9.31
CA THR A 64 18.07 4.28 -7.91
C THR A 64 17.79 5.57 -7.14
N ARG A 65 18.15 6.73 -7.72
CA ARG A 65 17.90 8.04 -7.11
C ARG A 65 16.41 8.27 -6.83
N GLN A 66 15.50 7.84 -7.72
CA GLN A 66 14.07 7.99 -7.46
C GLN A 66 13.61 7.19 -6.24
N ILE A 67 14.13 5.98 -6.02
CA ILE A 67 13.80 5.19 -4.83
C ILE A 67 14.35 5.87 -3.56
N GLU A 68 15.60 6.34 -3.59
CA GLU A 68 16.23 7.05 -2.48
C GLU A 68 15.44 8.31 -2.07
N GLU A 69 14.86 9.02 -3.02
CA GLU A 69 14.05 10.23 -2.78
C GLU A 69 12.60 9.89 -2.35
N ILE A 70 12.06 8.75 -2.78
CA ILE A 70 10.70 8.28 -2.39
C ILE A 70 10.70 7.73 -0.96
N GLN A 71 11.77 7.05 -0.54
CA GLN A 71 11.86 6.43 0.78
C GLN A 71 11.52 7.41 1.94
N PRO A 72 12.15 8.60 2.08
CA PRO A 72 11.82 9.53 3.15
C PRO A 72 10.37 10.07 3.06
N LEU A 73 9.79 10.15 1.86
CA LEU A 73 8.38 10.53 1.68
C LEU A 73 7.43 9.45 2.21
N LEU A 74 7.75 8.17 2.03
CA LEU A 74 6.97 7.07 2.62
C LEU A 74 6.98 7.12 4.14
N PHE A 75 8.12 7.44 4.76
CA PHE A 75 8.19 7.65 6.21
C PHE A 75 7.39 8.87 6.66
N ALA A 76 7.45 9.98 5.91
CA ALA A 76 6.63 11.15 6.20
C ALA A 76 5.13 10.79 6.20
N LEU A 77 4.67 10.04 5.19
CA LEU A 77 3.29 9.55 5.15
C LEU A 77 2.97 8.66 6.35
N LEU A 78 3.88 7.78 6.75
CA LEU A 78 3.70 6.94 7.93
C LEU A 78 3.57 7.77 9.21
N PHE A 79 4.45 8.74 9.44
CA PHE A 79 4.34 9.65 10.59
C PHE A 79 3.01 10.38 10.60
N PHE A 80 2.60 10.96 9.46
CA PHE A 80 1.34 11.70 9.36
C PHE A 80 0.11 10.82 9.50
N SER A 81 0.19 9.54 9.12
CA SER A 81 -0.94 8.61 9.24
C SER A 81 -1.31 8.28 10.69
N GLY A 82 -0.38 8.45 11.62
CA GLY A 82 -0.57 8.05 13.02
C GLY A 82 -0.30 9.11 14.08
N CYS A 83 0.06 10.33 13.70
CA CYS A 83 0.21 11.45 14.64
C CYS A 83 -1.10 12.22 14.81
N SER A 84 -1.41 12.61 16.04
CA SER A 84 -2.50 13.54 16.39
C SER A 84 -1.96 14.92 16.78
N ARG A 85 -0.66 15.01 17.08
CA ARG A 85 0.02 16.23 17.54
C ARG A 85 1.38 16.38 16.88
N ARG A 86 1.86 17.63 16.85
CA ARG A 86 3.21 17.94 16.37
C ARG A 86 4.25 17.20 17.22
N LYS A 87 5.27 16.62 16.58
CA LYS A 87 6.36 15.84 17.20
C LYS A 87 5.93 14.49 17.80
N GLU A 88 4.71 14.04 17.55
CA GLU A 88 4.28 12.71 17.97
C GLU A 88 4.74 11.65 16.97
N ILE A 89 5.44 10.62 17.47
CA ILE A 89 5.81 9.42 16.71
C ILE A 89 5.10 8.25 17.39
N ASN A 90 4.14 7.66 16.70
CA ASN A 90 3.25 6.65 17.27
C ASN A 90 3.65 5.21 16.90
N PHE A 91 4.48 5.02 15.88
CA PHE A 91 4.99 3.70 15.52
C PHE A 91 6.28 3.37 16.28
N LYS A 92 6.58 2.07 16.37
CA LYS A 92 7.78 1.52 17.00
C LYS A 92 8.26 0.29 16.24
N GLU A 93 9.47 -0.15 16.56
CA GLU A 93 10.01 -1.43 16.10
C GLU A 93 9.06 -2.59 16.45
N GLY A 94 8.87 -3.50 15.49
CA GLY A 94 7.98 -4.67 15.61
C GLY A 94 6.49 -4.36 15.40
N ASP A 95 6.15 -3.13 14.98
CA ASP A 95 4.77 -2.82 14.59
C ASP A 95 4.37 -3.63 13.35
N LYS A 96 3.15 -4.19 13.41
CA LYS A 96 2.64 -5.11 12.39
C LYS A 96 1.90 -4.38 11.28
N ILE A 97 2.33 -4.59 10.04
CA ILE A 97 1.76 -3.99 8.83
C ILE A 97 1.01 -5.05 8.02
N LEU A 98 -0.28 -4.82 7.75
CA LEU A 98 -1.00 -5.63 6.77
C LEU A 98 -0.52 -5.27 5.35
N TYR A 99 0.00 -6.25 4.61
CA TYR A 99 0.44 -6.03 3.23
C TYR A 99 -0.76 -6.09 2.25
N GLY A 100 -1.48 -4.96 2.16
CA GLY A 100 -2.66 -4.80 1.30
C GLY A 100 -2.38 -4.34 -0.13
N MET A 101 -1.11 -4.29 -0.55
CA MET A 101 -0.68 -3.67 -1.81
C MET A 101 -0.32 -4.71 -2.87
N ALA A 102 -0.64 -4.47 -4.13
CA ALA A 102 -0.26 -5.38 -5.21
C ALA A 102 1.28 -5.56 -5.26
N PRO A 103 1.80 -6.79 -5.40
CA PRO A 103 3.24 -7.03 -5.37
C PRO A 103 3.93 -6.41 -6.60
N PRO A 104 5.26 -6.24 -6.58
CA PRO A 104 6.02 -5.89 -7.77
C PRO A 104 5.65 -6.80 -8.97
N PRO A 105 5.59 -6.27 -10.20
CA PRO A 105 6.04 -4.94 -10.63
C PRO A 105 4.99 -3.82 -10.48
N TYR A 106 3.93 -3.99 -9.71
CA TYR A 106 3.07 -2.84 -9.38
C TYR A 106 3.87 -1.80 -8.58
N ALA A 107 3.60 -0.52 -8.82
CA ALA A 107 4.29 0.58 -8.14
C ALA A 107 4.16 0.49 -6.61
N THR A 108 2.98 0.07 -6.12
CA THR A 108 2.71 -0.08 -4.69
C THR A 108 3.58 -1.16 -4.03
N GLY A 109 3.76 -2.32 -4.66
CA GLY A 109 4.67 -3.35 -4.18
C GLY A 109 6.14 -2.95 -4.31
N SER A 110 6.51 -2.22 -5.36
CA SER A 110 7.87 -1.71 -5.52
C SER A 110 8.22 -0.72 -4.39
N MET A 111 7.26 0.09 -3.94
CA MET A 111 7.41 0.95 -2.75
C MET A 111 7.46 0.16 -1.45
N THR A 112 6.74 -0.96 -1.32
CA THR A 112 6.84 -1.84 -0.13
C THR A 112 8.27 -2.29 0.09
N ARG A 113 9.02 -2.64 -0.96
CA ARG A 113 10.43 -3.01 -0.86
C ARG A 113 11.36 -1.87 -0.36
N ALA A 114 10.91 -0.62 -0.40
CA ALA A 114 11.65 0.52 0.14
C ALA A 114 11.39 0.77 1.64
N PHE A 115 10.43 0.07 2.26
CA PHE A 115 10.22 0.15 3.71
C PHE A 115 11.43 -0.42 4.47
N PRO A 116 11.70 0.04 5.70
CA PRO A 116 12.70 -0.58 6.56
C PRO A 116 12.15 -1.90 7.11
N HIS A 117 12.44 -3.01 6.43
CA HIS A 117 11.92 -4.34 6.81
C HIS A 117 12.48 -4.81 8.16
N GLU A 118 13.56 -4.19 8.63
CA GLU A 118 14.12 -4.38 9.98
C GLU A 118 13.26 -3.74 11.09
N LEU A 119 12.44 -2.73 10.77
CA LEU A 119 11.66 -1.98 11.75
C LEU A 119 10.22 -2.48 11.87
N PHE A 120 9.67 -3.07 10.80
CA PHE A 120 8.27 -3.46 10.71
C PHE A 120 8.09 -4.93 10.35
N GLU A 121 7.07 -5.55 10.93
CA GLU A 121 6.67 -6.92 10.63
C GLU A 121 5.52 -6.90 9.63
N PHE A 122 5.79 -7.28 8.38
CA PHE A 122 4.75 -7.43 7.37
C PHE A 122 3.97 -8.72 7.59
N LEU A 123 2.64 -8.64 7.44
CA LEU A 123 1.73 -9.77 7.55
C LEU A 123 1.03 -10.04 6.20
N PRO A 124 1.32 -11.18 5.54
CA PRO A 124 2.46 -12.10 5.78
C PRO A 124 3.83 -11.46 5.48
N PRO A 125 4.96 -12.14 5.78
CA PRO A 125 6.29 -11.73 5.33
C PRO A 125 6.31 -11.36 3.84
N VAL A 126 7.15 -10.41 3.45
CA VAL A 126 7.12 -9.81 2.08
C VAL A 126 7.46 -10.84 1.01
N ASP A 127 8.45 -11.69 1.27
CA ASP A 127 8.87 -12.78 0.39
C ASP A 127 7.76 -13.81 0.15
N GLU A 128 7.06 -14.22 1.20
CA GLU A 128 5.87 -15.09 1.09
C GLU A 128 4.73 -14.38 0.33
N SER A 129 4.48 -13.12 0.70
CA SER A 129 3.40 -12.30 0.15
C SER A 129 3.53 -12.05 -1.35
N GLU A 130 4.75 -11.87 -1.86
CA GLU A 130 4.97 -11.64 -3.28
C GLU A 130 4.83 -12.93 -4.12
N ALA A 131 4.91 -14.10 -3.49
CA ALA A 131 4.72 -15.40 -4.15
C ALA A 131 3.25 -15.86 -4.20
N MET A 132 2.36 -15.22 -3.44
CA MET A 132 0.97 -15.64 -3.28
C MET A 132 -0.01 -14.87 -4.18
N PRO A 133 -1.10 -15.52 -4.64
CA PRO A 133 -2.26 -14.82 -5.17
C PRO A 133 -2.80 -13.79 -4.18
N PHE A 134 -3.30 -12.66 -4.70
CA PHE A 134 -3.79 -11.55 -3.87
C PHE A 134 -4.79 -11.98 -2.79
N GLU A 135 -5.76 -12.81 -3.15
CA GLU A 135 -6.79 -13.30 -2.23
C GLU A 135 -6.23 -14.10 -1.07
N GLU A 136 -5.32 -15.02 -1.38
CA GLU A 136 -4.68 -15.89 -0.41
C GLU A 136 -3.82 -15.08 0.56
N ARG A 137 -3.04 -14.13 0.04
CA ARG A 137 -2.24 -13.22 0.85
C ARG A 137 -3.10 -12.38 1.80
N ILE A 138 -4.18 -11.78 1.31
CA ILE A 138 -5.08 -10.99 2.16
C ILE A 138 -5.68 -11.88 3.26
N GLN A 139 -6.09 -13.10 2.92
CA GLN A 139 -6.60 -14.06 3.89
C GLN A 139 -5.55 -14.40 4.97
N GLN A 140 -4.35 -14.80 4.56
CA GLN A 140 -3.29 -15.17 5.50
C GLN A 140 -2.86 -13.98 6.36
N GLY A 141 -2.72 -12.78 5.78
CA GLY A 141 -2.41 -11.56 6.51
C GLY A 141 -3.45 -11.25 7.59
N PHE A 142 -4.73 -11.50 7.32
CA PHE A 142 -5.79 -11.38 8.33
C PHE A 142 -5.71 -12.43 9.43
N GLU A 143 -5.43 -13.69 9.08
CA GLU A 143 -5.28 -14.77 10.06
C GLU A 143 -4.11 -14.50 11.01
N LEU A 144 -2.98 -14.05 10.46
CA LEU A 144 -1.82 -13.58 11.23
C LEU A 144 -2.20 -12.38 12.10
N ALA A 145 -2.82 -11.35 11.53
CA ALA A 145 -3.27 -10.16 12.25
C ALA A 145 -4.23 -10.45 13.41
N LEU A 146 -5.11 -11.44 13.26
CA LEU A 146 -6.02 -11.89 14.32
C LEU A 146 -5.26 -12.52 15.48
N SER A 147 -4.19 -13.27 15.18
CA SER A 147 -3.40 -13.97 16.18
C SER A 147 -2.34 -13.08 16.84
N GLU A 148 -1.67 -12.24 16.06
CA GLU A 148 -0.48 -11.50 16.50
C GLU A 148 -0.76 -10.02 16.78
N GLY A 149 -1.83 -9.47 16.20
CA GLY A 149 -2.16 -8.05 16.25
C GLY A 149 -1.93 -7.36 14.92
N LEU A 150 -2.44 -6.13 14.81
CA LEU A 150 -2.29 -5.30 13.62
C LEU A 150 -2.21 -3.84 14.07
N ASP A 151 -1.14 -3.16 13.70
CA ASP A 151 -0.84 -1.79 14.12
C ASP A 151 -1.01 -0.81 12.96
N LEU A 152 -0.62 -1.19 11.76
CA LEU A 152 -0.61 -0.34 10.58
C LEU A 152 -1.26 -1.08 9.41
N CYS A 153 -1.92 -0.33 8.53
CA CYS A 153 -2.45 -0.86 7.29
C CYS A 153 -1.99 0.02 6.13
N PHE A 154 -1.37 -0.60 5.14
CA PHE A 154 -1.02 0.05 3.88
C PHE A 154 -1.76 -0.65 2.74
N ALA A 155 -2.76 0.01 2.19
CA ALA A 155 -3.64 -0.55 1.17
C ALA A 155 -4.31 0.56 0.39
N MET A 156 -4.51 0.39 -0.91
CA MET A 156 -5.36 1.31 -1.69
C MET A 156 -6.76 1.39 -1.06
N SER A 157 -7.43 2.56 -1.12
CA SER A 157 -8.77 2.75 -0.54
C SER A 157 -9.78 1.68 -0.98
N SER A 158 -9.77 1.30 -2.27
CA SER A 158 -10.64 0.24 -2.80
C SER A 158 -10.34 -1.13 -2.18
N VAL A 159 -9.06 -1.42 -1.95
CA VAL A 159 -8.61 -2.65 -1.30
C VAL A 159 -9.00 -2.64 0.18
N ALA A 160 -8.80 -1.53 0.90
CA ALA A 160 -9.21 -1.39 2.29
C ALA A 160 -10.73 -1.62 2.48
N VAL A 161 -11.56 -1.11 1.55
CA VAL A 161 -13.01 -1.37 1.53
C VAL A 161 -13.32 -2.84 1.26
N ALA A 162 -12.68 -3.45 0.25
CA ALA A 162 -12.87 -4.87 -0.06
C ALA A 162 -12.50 -5.79 1.12
N ILE A 163 -11.37 -5.48 1.77
CA ILE A 163 -10.87 -6.09 3.01
C ILE A 163 -11.93 -6.00 4.12
N GLY A 164 -12.48 -4.80 4.36
CA GLY A 164 -13.54 -4.60 5.36
C GLY A 164 -14.83 -5.37 5.07
N ASN A 165 -15.27 -5.38 3.81
CA ASN A 165 -16.48 -6.08 3.38
C ASN A 165 -16.34 -7.60 3.52
N ARG A 166 -15.20 -8.17 3.11
CA ARG A 166 -14.92 -9.61 3.26
C ARG A 166 -14.82 -10.03 4.71
N PHE A 167 -14.20 -9.20 5.54
CA PHE A 167 -14.12 -9.45 6.97
C PHE A 167 -15.53 -9.59 7.59
N SER A 168 -16.42 -8.65 7.28
CA SER A 168 -17.82 -8.67 7.71
C SER A 168 -18.54 -9.95 7.26
N GLN A 169 -18.41 -10.35 5.99
CA GLN A 169 -19.05 -11.55 5.45
C GLN A 169 -18.54 -12.85 6.10
N ARG A 170 -17.21 -13.00 6.28
CA ARG A 170 -16.62 -14.23 6.84
C ARG A 170 -16.85 -14.39 8.33
N SER A 171 -16.95 -13.29 9.08
CA SER A 171 -17.15 -13.32 10.53
C SER A 171 -18.39 -14.10 10.96
N GLY A 172 -19.43 -14.15 10.11
CA GLY A 172 -20.64 -14.94 10.33
C GLY A 172 -20.47 -16.45 10.20
N ASN A 173 -19.42 -16.91 9.49
CA ASN A 173 -19.16 -18.32 9.17
C ASN A 173 -17.87 -18.89 9.80
N MET A 174 -17.25 -18.18 10.76
CA MET A 174 -16.00 -18.64 11.37
C MET A 174 -16.22 -19.91 12.22
N ASN A 175 -15.43 -20.96 11.97
CA ASN A 175 -15.51 -22.21 12.70
C ASN A 175 -14.97 -22.04 14.12
N ILE A 176 -15.88 -21.86 15.08
CA ILE A 176 -15.60 -21.62 16.50
C ILE A 176 -14.63 -22.66 17.08
N ARG A 177 -14.70 -23.92 16.63
CA ARG A 177 -13.82 -25.01 17.13
C ARG A 177 -12.35 -24.79 16.78
N ALA A 178 -12.03 -24.25 15.61
CA ALA A 178 -10.66 -23.95 15.20
C ALA A 178 -10.07 -22.73 15.95
N LEU A 179 -10.93 -21.87 16.50
CA LEU A 179 -10.54 -20.68 17.24
C LEU A 179 -10.32 -20.95 18.73
N LEU A 180 -10.90 -22.04 19.27
CA LEU A 180 -10.73 -22.46 20.68
C LEU A 180 -9.27 -22.72 21.05
N THR A 181 -8.43 -23.09 20.09
CA THR A 181 -6.99 -23.34 20.31
C THR A 181 -6.17 -22.05 20.39
N LYS A 182 -6.75 -20.88 20.08
CA LYS A 182 -6.05 -19.58 20.06
C LYS A 182 -6.75 -18.57 20.99
N PRO A 183 -6.48 -18.58 22.31
CA PRO A 183 -7.20 -17.75 23.28
C PRO A 183 -7.12 -16.24 23.00
N LYS A 184 -5.97 -15.75 22.48
CA LYS A 184 -5.83 -14.34 22.08
C LYS A 184 -6.80 -13.95 20.95
N VAL A 185 -7.01 -14.85 19.99
CA VAL A 185 -7.92 -14.62 18.85
C VAL A 185 -9.37 -14.56 19.34
N LEU A 186 -9.77 -15.51 20.20
CA LEU A 186 -11.09 -15.52 20.82
C LEU A 186 -11.40 -14.23 21.57
N LEU A 187 -10.45 -13.75 22.38
CA LEU A 187 -10.62 -12.51 23.14
C LEU A 187 -10.81 -11.30 22.22
N ARG A 188 -10.02 -11.19 21.13
CA ARG A 188 -10.16 -10.11 20.15
C ARG A 188 -11.49 -10.16 19.42
N LEU A 189 -11.88 -11.34 18.93
CA LEU A 189 -13.17 -11.54 18.24
C LEU A 189 -14.35 -11.29 19.17
N GLY A 190 -14.30 -11.79 20.41
CA GLY A 190 -15.33 -11.58 21.42
C GLY A 190 -15.55 -10.09 21.72
N LYS A 191 -14.47 -9.35 21.95
CA LYS A 191 -14.54 -7.88 22.10
C LYS A 191 -15.13 -7.20 20.87
N GLY A 192 -14.72 -7.64 19.68
CA GLY A 192 -15.22 -7.08 18.42
C GLY A 192 -16.71 -7.33 18.22
N LEU A 193 -17.20 -8.54 18.54
CA LEU A 193 -18.61 -8.92 18.46
C LEU A 193 -19.47 -8.13 19.44
N ILE A 194 -18.99 -7.88 20.65
CA ILE A 194 -19.71 -7.05 21.64
C ILE A 194 -19.86 -5.63 21.09
N LYS A 195 -18.77 -5.02 20.60
CA LYS A 195 -18.80 -3.68 20.01
C LYS A 195 -19.75 -3.59 18.81
N SER A 196 -19.71 -4.58 17.91
CA SER A 196 -20.55 -4.58 16.72
C SER A 196 -22.04 -4.76 17.05
N LYS A 197 -22.37 -5.64 18.02
CA LYS A 197 -23.74 -5.82 18.51
C LYS A 197 -24.30 -4.57 19.17
N LEU A 198 -23.50 -3.91 20.03
CA LEU A 198 -23.90 -2.63 20.64
C LEU A 198 -24.15 -1.55 19.57
N ALA A 199 -23.37 -1.56 18.49
CA ALA A 199 -23.53 -0.64 17.36
C ALA A 199 -24.56 -1.09 16.30
N ARG A 200 -25.29 -2.21 16.51
CA ARG A 200 -26.32 -2.75 15.61
C ARG A 200 -25.85 -2.89 14.14
N ARG A 201 -24.61 -3.32 13.94
CA ARG A 201 -24.04 -3.54 12.60
C ARG A 201 -23.17 -4.80 12.58
N PRO A 202 -22.83 -5.33 11.38
CA PRO A 202 -21.82 -6.37 11.26
C PRO A 202 -20.48 -5.94 11.87
N ILE A 203 -19.70 -6.93 12.31
CA ILE A 203 -18.34 -6.70 12.83
C ILE A 203 -17.43 -6.21 11.70
N LEU A 204 -16.61 -5.22 12.03
CA LEU A 204 -15.66 -4.58 11.13
C LEU A 204 -14.25 -4.70 11.72
N PRO A 205 -13.18 -4.57 10.90
CA PRO A 205 -11.81 -4.57 11.38
C PRO A 205 -11.55 -3.62 12.57
N ARG A 206 -12.16 -2.43 12.56
CA ARG A 206 -12.05 -1.43 13.64
C ARG A 206 -12.59 -1.88 15.01
N ASP A 207 -13.41 -2.93 15.04
CA ASP A 207 -13.91 -3.47 16.31
C ASP A 207 -12.86 -4.35 16.99
N ILE A 208 -11.95 -4.91 16.20
CA ILE A 208 -10.94 -5.88 16.61
C ILE A 208 -9.59 -5.20 16.83
N TRP A 209 -9.18 -4.37 15.87
CA TRP A 209 -7.90 -3.66 15.89
C TRP A 209 -8.12 -2.16 16.02
N THR A 210 -7.20 -1.53 16.75
CA THR A 210 -7.08 -0.08 16.81
C THR A 210 -5.78 0.25 16.10
N LEU A 211 -5.90 0.61 14.82
CA LEU A 211 -4.73 0.96 14.00
C LEU A 211 -4.11 2.25 14.53
N LYS A 212 -2.79 2.26 14.57
CA LYS A 212 -1.96 3.45 14.77
C LYS A 212 -1.99 4.35 13.54
N GLY A 213 -2.13 3.76 12.35
CA GLY A 213 -2.16 4.50 11.09
C GLY A 213 -2.74 3.67 9.94
N LEU A 214 -3.37 4.37 9.01
CA LEU A 214 -3.90 3.82 7.76
C LEU A 214 -3.40 4.71 6.61
N ILE A 215 -2.70 4.12 5.65
CA ILE A 215 -2.17 4.80 4.47
C ILE A 215 -2.89 4.23 3.24
N THR A 216 -3.52 5.11 2.44
CA THR A 216 -4.34 4.73 1.27
C THR A 216 -4.01 5.49 0.01
#